data_AF-A0A5J4R0V4-F1
#
_entry.id   AF-A0A5J4R0V4-F1
#
_cell.length_a   1.000
_cell.length_b   1.000
_cell.length_c   1.000
_cell.angle_alpha   90.00
_cell.angle_beta   90.00
_cell.angle_gamma   90.00
#
_symmetry.space_group_name_H-M   'P 1'
#
loop_
_entity.id
_entity.type
_entity.pdbx_description
1 polymer ?
#
loop_
_entity_poly.entity_id
_entity_poly.type
_entity_poly.pdbx_seq_one_letter_code
_entity_poly.pdbx_strand_id
1 'polypeptide(L)' 'MAEIVASLHLSGEITGSDGKPVPLIQIANTFEQAFNFSFGNIYDKLDAIFNRKPYNLTKALDILRSAIVREDRKRNKR' A
#
# COMPACT_ATOMS: atom_id res chain seq x y z
N MET A 1 1.06 2.50 6.11
CA MET A 1 2.09 2.06 5.13
C MET A 1 1.89 0.63 4.68
N ALA A 2 1.76 -0.36 5.59
CA ALA A 2 1.55 -1.75 5.20
C ALA A 2 0.24 -1.96 4.40
N GLU A 3 -0.81 -1.21 4.72
CA GLU A 3 -2.08 -1.24 3.97
C GLU A 3 -1.93 -0.78 2.51
N ILE A 4 -1.04 0.17 2.23
CA ILE A 4 -0.77 0.62 0.85
C ILE A 4 -0.07 -0.49 0.07
N VAL A 5 0.97 -1.08 0.65
CA VAL A 5 1.69 -2.22 0.05
C VAL A 5 0.77 -3.41 -0.18
N ALA A 6 -0.09 -3.72 0.80
CA ALA A 6 -1.12 -4.75 0.69
C ALA A 6 -2.10 -4.46 -0.45
N SER A 7 -2.59 -3.22 -0.54
CA SER A 7 -3.54 -2.81 -1.59
C SER A 7 -2.91 -2.89 -2.98
N LEU A 8 -1.66 -2.46 -3.13
CA LEU A 8 -0.92 -2.56 -4.39
C LEU A 8 -0.72 -4.02 -4.82
N HIS A 9 -0.37 -4.89 -3.87
CA HIS A 9 -0.23 -6.32 -4.15
C HIS A 9 -1.57 -6.97 -4.55
N LEU A 10 -2.64 -6.68 -3.81
CA LEU A 10 -3.98 -7.20 -4.08
C LEU A 10 -4.60 -6.65 -5.37
N SER A 11 -4.21 -5.45 -5.79
CA SER A 11 -4.66 -4.89 -7.06
C SER A 11 -4.20 -5.74 -8.25
N GLY A 12 -3.12 -6.51 -8.13
CA GLY A 12 -2.58 -7.35 -9.22
C GLY A 12 -1.92 -6.58 -10.38
N GLU A 13 -2.02 -5.25 -10.37
CA GLU A 13 -1.52 -4.36 -11.44
C GLU A 13 0.01 -4.27 -11.49
N ILE A 14 0.70 -4.62 -10.40
CA ILE A 14 2.17 -4.65 -10.37
C ILE A 14 2.62 -6.03 -10.81
N THR A 15 3.01 -6.14 -12.08
CA THR A 15 3.52 -7.38 -12.69
C THR A 15 5.01 -7.31 -12.98
N GLY A 16 5.69 -8.45 -12.89
CA GLY A 16 7.04 -8.63 -13.36
C GLY A 16 7.14 -8.56 -14.88
N SER A 17 8.37 -8.59 -15.40
CA SER A 17 8.65 -8.67 -16.85
C SER A 17 8.11 -9.95 -17.50
N ASP A 18 7.79 -10.96 -16.70
CA ASP A 18 7.14 -12.22 -17.10
C ASP A 18 5.60 -12.13 -17.12
N GLY A 19 5.04 -10.95 -16.83
CA GLY A 19 3.60 -10.72 -16.75
C GLY A 19 2.92 -11.31 -15.52
N LYS A 20 3.69 -11.87 -14.56
CA LYS A 20 3.13 -12.43 -13.33
C LYS A 20 3.04 -11.37 -12.24
N PRO A 21 2.05 -11.43 -11.34
CA PRO A 21 1.97 -10.53 -10.20
C PRO A 21 3.23 -10.61 -9.33
N VAL A 22 3.73 -9.44 -8.94
CA VAL A 22 4.93 -9.36 -8.11
C VAL A 22 4.62 -9.86 -6.69
N PRO A 23 5.47 -10.72 -6.11
CA PRO A 23 5.34 -11.16 -4.73
C PRO A 23 5.30 -9.97 -3.76
N LEU A 24 4.42 -10.03 -2.77
CA LEU A 24 4.26 -8.99 -1.75
C LEU A 24 5.58 -8.56 -1.11
N ILE A 25 6.46 -9.52 -0.82
CA ILE A 25 7.74 -9.25 -0.16
C ILE A 25 8.67 -8.37 -1.00
N GLN A 26 8.61 -8.49 -2.33
CA GLN A 26 9.40 -7.62 -3.21
C GLN A 26 8.87 -6.19 -3.16
N ILE A 27 7.55 -6.01 -3.22
CA ILE A 27 6.92 -4.68 -3.09
C ILE A 27 7.26 -4.08 -1.71
N ALA A 28 7.17 -4.86 -0.65
CA ALA A 28 7.50 -4.42 0.71
C ALA A 28 8.95 -3.94 0.82
N ASN A 29 9.91 -4.76 0.35
CA ASN A 29 11.34 -4.41 0.37
C ASN A 29 11.64 -3.13 -0.43
N THR A 30 10.99 -2.95 -1.59
CA THR A 30 11.14 -1.70 -2.37
C THR A 30 10.63 -0.49 -1.59
N PHE A 31 9.51 -0.61 -0.88
CA PHE A 31 9.00 0.46 -0.03
C PHE A 31 9.90 0.74 1.18
N GLU A 32 10.42 -0.29 1.84
CA GLU A 32 11.38 -0.13 2.93
C GLU A 32 12.60 0.70 2.50
N GLN A 33 13.16 0.37 1.33
CA GLN A 33 14.29 1.10 0.75
C GLN A 33 13.92 2.52 0.33
N ALA A 34 12.80 2.70 -0.35
CA ALA A 34 12.37 4.00 -0.86
C ALA A 34 12.07 5.03 0.24
N PHE A 35 11.63 4.56 1.41
CA PHE A 35 11.19 5.40 2.53
C PHE A 35 12.05 5.25 3.79
N ASN A 36 13.13 4.46 3.73
CA ASN A 36 14.09 4.23 4.80
C ASN A 36 13.43 3.80 6.14
N PHE A 37 12.54 2.80 6.09
CA PHE A 37 11.94 2.18 7.28
C PHE A 37 11.85 0.67 7.10
N SER A 38 11.51 -0.08 8.17
CA SER A 38 11.22 -1.52 8.06
C SER A 38 9.83 -1.90 8.59
N PHE A 39 9.16 -2.79 7.86
CA PHE A 39 7.95 -3.49 8.25
C PHE A 39 8.23 -4.68 9.18
N GLY A 40 9.45 -5.21 9.20
CA GLY A 40 9.75 -6.52 9.79
C GLY A 40 9.14 -7.64 8.92
N ASN A 41 8.37 -8.55 9.51
CA ASN A 41 7.62 -9.54 8.74
C ASN A 41 6.35 -8.92 8.15
N ILE A 42 6.33 -8.73 6.82
CA ILE A 42 5.19 -8.14 6.11
C ILE A 42 3.91 -8.99 6.21
N TYR A 43 4.03 -10.31 6.34
CA TYR A 43 2.86 -11.19 6.44
C TYR A 43 2.18 -11.05 7.80
N ASP A 44 2.92 -10.80 8.88
CA ASP A 44 2.33 -10.47 10.18
C ASP A 44 1.57 -9.13 10.12
N LYS A 45 2.07 -8.17 9.33
CA LYS A 45 1.37 -6.91 9.11
C LYS A 45 0.09 -7.12 8.30
N LEU A 46 0.12 -7.98 7.29
CA LEU A 46 -1.07 -8.37 6.52
C LEU A 46 -2.12 -9.03 7.41
N ASP A 47 -1.73 -10.03 8.19
CA ASP A 47 -2.64 -10.74 9.08
C ASP A 47 -3.27 -9.77 10.09
N ALA A 48 -2.44 -8.90 10.68
CA ALA A 48 -2.91 -7.83 11.56
C ALA A 48 -3.80 -6.78 10.86
N ILE A 49 -3.76 -6.65 9.54
CA ILE A 49 -4.68 -5.79 8.76
C ILE A 49 -6.02 -6.50 8.59
N PHE A 50 -6.01 -7.76 8.15
CA PHE A 50 -7.23 -8.54 7.91
C PHE A 50 -8.00 -8.86 9.20
N ASN A 51 -7.29 -9.03 10.32
CA ASN A 51 -7.90 -9.32 11.62
C ASN A 51 -8.43 -8.07 12.36
N ARG A 52 -8.32 -6.87 11.79
CA ARG A 52 -8.90 -5.64 12.38
C ARG A 52 -10.41 -5.60 12.18
N LYS A 53 -11.12 -4.96 13.13
CA LYS A 53 -12.55 -4.64 12.96
C LYS A 53 -12.78 -3.88 11.63
N PRO A 54 -13.80 -4.23 10.82
CA PRO A 54 -14.04 -3.68 9.48
C PRO A 54 -14.02 -2.15 9.39
N TYR A 55 -14.51 -1.46 10.43
CA TYR A 55 -14.54 0.00 10.53
C TYR A 55 -13.15 0.68 10.50
N ASN A 56 -12.09 -0.05 10.83
CA ASN A 56 -10.72 0.47 10.80
C ASN A 56 -9.95 0.10 9.52
N LEU A 57 -10.47 -0.81 8.70
CA LEU A 57 -9.84 -1.28 7.46
C LEU A 57 -9.92 -0.21 6.36
N THR A 58 -11.05 0.47 6.25
CA THR A 58 -11.29 1.49 5.21
C THR A 58 -10.72 2.85 5.55
N LYS A 59 -10.47 3.16 6.83
CA LYS A 59 -9.95 4.47 7.25
C LYS A 59 -8.62 4.82 6.60
N ALA A 60 -7.70 3.86 6.47
CA ALA A 60 -6.42 4.10 5.80
C ALA A 60 -6.60 4.43 4.31
N LEU A 61 -7.50 3.69 3.64
CA LEU A 61 -7.86 3.93 2.24
C LEU A 61 -8.55 5.28 2.04
N ASP A 62 -9.45 5.66 2.95
CA ASP A 62 -10.15 6.94 2.93
C ASP A 62 -9.19 8.13 3.13
N ILE A 63 -8.22 7.98 4.03
CA ILE A 63 -7.14 8.97 4.23
C ILE A 63 -6.29 9.09 2.97
N LEU A 64 -5.90 7.97 2.35
CA LEU A 64 -5.10 7.97 1.13
C LEU A 64 -5.85 8.63 -0.04
N ARG A 65 -7.12 8.26 -0.24
CA ARG A 65 -7.99 8.86 -1.25
C ARG A 65 -8.08 10.37 -1.07
N SER A 66 -8.27 10.82 0.17
CA SER A 66 -8.35 12.23 0.51
C SER A 66 -7.03 12.97 0.23
N ALA A 67 -5.88 12.33 0.52
CA ALA A 67 -4.56 12.88 0.24
C ALA A 67 -4.31 13.04 -1.27
N ILE A 68 -4.65 12.02 -2.08
CA ILE A 68 -4.51 12.06 -3.54
C ILE A 68 -5.36 13.20 -4.13
N VAL A 69 -6.65 13.28 -3.77
CA VAL A 69 -7.55 14.34 -4.25
C VAL A 69 -7.06 15.72 -3.84
N ARG A 70 -6.47 15.86 -2.65
CA ARG A 70 -5.92 17.14 -2.19
C ARG A 70 -4.72 17.59 -3.01
N GLU A 71 -3.78 16.67 -3.30
CA GLU A 71 -2.60 16.99 -4.11
C GLU A 71 -2.97 17.27 -5.57
N ASP A 72 -3.91 16.53 -6.15
CA ASP A 72 -4.43 16.80 -7.50
C ASP A 72 -5.01 18.21 -7.60
N ARG A 73 -5.90 18.59 -6.66
CA ARG A 73 -6.46 19.95 -6.60
C ARG A 73 -5.39 21.04 -6.41
N LYS A 74 -4.32 20.74 -5.69
CA LYS A 74 -3.21 21.69 -5.47
C LYS A 74 -2.40 21.90 -6.74
N ARG A 75 -2.21 20.83 -7.54
CA ARG A 75 -1.54 20.90 -8.84
C ARG A 75 -2.39 21.61 -9.89
N ASN A 76 -3.70 21.37 -9.92
CA ASN A 76 -4.65 22.03 -10.82
C ASN A 76 -4.96 23.50 -10.48
N LYS A 77 -4.44 24.02 -9.36
CA LYS A 77 -4.55 25.44 -8.95
C LYS A 77 -3.27 26.26 -9.19
N ARG A 78 -2.20 25.63 -9.68
CA ARG A 78 -0.98 26.30 -10.15
C ARG A 78 -1.05 26.48 -11.66
#